data_AF-A0A7V8AAI0-F1
#
_entry.id   AF-A0A7V8AAI0-F1
#
_cell.length_a   1.000
_cell.length_b   1.000
_cell.length_c   1.000
_cell.angle_alpha   90.00
_cell.angle_beta   90.00
_cell.angle_gamma   90.00
#
_symmetry.space_group_name_H-M   'P 1'
#
loop_
_entity.id
_entity.type
_entity.pdbx_description
1 polymer ?
#
loop_
_entity_poly.entity_id
_entity_poly.type
_entity_poly.pdbx_seq_one_letter_code
_entity_poly.pdbx_strand_id
1 'polypeptide(L)'
;MPIISPNKTWTGFIGGTLCGMFAASLYSVLANLFINPDDLLKTIIPWTFVGLVLTLASQLGDLLESWVKRHFGVKDTSNLIPGHGGILDRLDGHLCAALTLAIILAIPRLAESLT
;
A
#
# COMPACT_ATOMS: atom_id res chain seq x y z
N MET A 1 15.38 4.05 -10.19
CA MET A 1 14.59 4.09 -11.44
C MET A 1 15.49 4.76 -12.48
N PRO A 2 16.17 4.05 -13.40
CA PRO A 2 15.68 2.96 -14.26
C PRO A 2 16.70 1.82 -14.46
N ILE A 3 16.47 0.65 -13.83
CA ILE A 3 17.18 -0.62 -14.14
C ILE A 3 16.21 -1.80 -13.99
N ILE A 4 15.27 -1.70 -13.04
CA ILE A 4 14.39 -2.80 -12.64
C ILE A 4 13.05 -2.80 -13.42
N SER A 5 12.45 -1.62 -13.67
CA SER A 5 11.17 -1.48 -14.40
C SER A 5 11.15 -0.18 -15.24
N PRO A 6 11.03 -0.27 -16.59
CA PRO A 6 11.00 0.91 -17.48
C PRO A 6 9.71 1.73 -17.37
N ASN A 7 8.62 1.15 -16.87
CA ASN A 7 7.28 1.76 -16.90
C ASN A 7 6.94 2.55 -15.61
N LYS A 8 7.80 2.53 -14.58
CA LYS A 8 7.56 3.26 -13.32
C LYS A 8 8.00 4.72 -13.49
N THR A 9 7.05 5.64 -13.40
CA THR A 9 7.30 7.09 -13.45
C THR A 9 7.26 7.72 -12.06
N TRP A 10 8.03 8.78 -11.87
CA TRP A 10 7.98 9.58 -10.63
C TRP A 10 6.60 10.22 -10.41
N THR A 11 5.93 10.61 -11.49
CA THR A 11 4.56 11.16 -11.44
C THR A 11 3.56 10.11 -10.95
N GLY A 12 3.70 8.86 -11.39
CA GLY A 12 2.89 7.74 -10.91
C GLY A 12 3.16 7.43 -9.44
N PHE A 13 4.42 7.46 -9.01
CA PHE A 13 4.80 7.26 -7.60
C PHE A 13 4.18 8.32 -6.68
N ILE A 14 4.35 9.59 -7.02
CA ILE A 14 3.82 10.71 -6.24
C ILE A 14 2.28 10.70 -6.26
N GLY A 15 1.68 10.53 -7.45
CA GLY A 15 0.23 10.48 -7.61
C GLY A 15 -0.40 9.33 -6.84
N GLY A 16 0.16 8.12 -6.93
CA GLY A 16 -0.31 6.96 -6.19
C GLY A 16 -0.21 7.15 -4.68
N THR A 17 0.89 7.75 -4.20
CA THR A 17 1.08 8.07 -2.78
C THR A 17 0.03 9.07 -2.28
N LEU A 18 -0.17 10.17 -3.00
CA LEU A 18 -1.17 11.19 -2.65
C LEU A 18 -2.60 10.63 -2.68
N CYS A 19 -2.94 9.83 -3.69
CA CYS A 19 -4.25 9.18 -3.78
C CYS A 19 -4.49 8.21 -2.62
N GLY A 20 -3.48 7.43 -2.21
CA GLY A 20 -3.65 6.52 -1.07
C GLY A 20 -3.68 7.22 0.28
N MET A 21 -2.94 8.33 0.46
CA MET A 21 -3.12 9.20 1.63
C MET A 21 -4.55 9.73 1.68
N PHE A 22 -5.05 10.27 0.57
CA PHE A 22 -6.42 10.77 0.48
C PHE A 22 -7.46 9.68 0.77
N ALA A 23 -7.29 8.48 0.22
CA ALA A 23 -8.17 7.35 0.46
C ALA A 23 -8.19 6.93 1.94
N ALA A 24 -7.04 6.94 2.62
CA ALA A 24 -6.96 6.63 4.05
C ALA A 24 -7.61 7.73 4.92
N SER A 25 -7.41 9.01 4.57
CA SER A 25 -8.11 10.11 5.24
C SER A 25 -9.62 10.01 5.04
N LEU A 26 -10.07 9.70 3.82
CA LEU A 26 -11.48 9.51 3.50
C LEU A 26 -12.08 8.33 4.28
N TYR A 27 -11.33 7.22 4.39
CA TYR A 27 -11.73 6.08 5.22
C TYR A 27 -11.93 6.49 6.68
N SER A 28 -11.00 7.27 7.27
CA SER A 28 -11.17 7.81 8.63
C SER A 28 -12.45 8.64 8.76
N VAL A 29 -12.74 9.53 7.81
CA VAL A 29 -13.96 10.35 7.85
C VAL A 29 -15.19 9.45 7.83
N LEU A 30 -15.26 8.50 6.89
CA LEU A 30 -16.40 7.61 6.74
C LEU A 30 -16.58 6.72 7.99
N ALA A 31 -15.51 6.17 8.56
CA ALA A 31 -15.57 5.34 9.75
C ALA A 31 -16.11 6.10 10.96
N ASN A 32 -15.69 7.35 11.17
CA ASN A 32 -16.18 8.18 12.29
C ASN A 32 -17.65 8.57 12.15
N LEU A 33 -18.20 8.67 10.93
CA LEU A 33 -19.64 8.89 10.72
C LEU A 33 -20.50 7.76 11.28
N PHE A 34 -19.98 6.53 11.34
CA PHE A 34 -20.72 5.36 11.81
C PHE A 34 -20.39 4.96 13.26
N ILE A 35 -19.23 5.35 13.79
CA ILE A 35 -18.73 4.88 15.09
C ILE A 35 -18.80 5.98 16.15
N ASN A 36 -18.04 7.07 16.00
CA ASN A 36 -17.98 8.19 16.95
C ASN A 36 -17.68 9.51 16.21
N PRO A 37 -18.66 10.40 16.02
CA PRO A 37 -18.46 11.61 15.20
C PRO A 37 -17.56 12.67 15.85
N ASP A 38 -17.37 12.64 17.18
CA ASP A 38 -16.62 13.67 17.92
C ASP A 38 -15.09 13.51 17.85
N ASP A 39 -14.59 12.35 17.41
CA ASP A 39 -13.16 12.02 17.42
C ASP A 39 -12.45 12.20 16.07
N LEU A 40 -13.13 12.77 15.08
CA LEU A 40 -12.61 12.92 13.71
C LEU A 40 -11.22 13.57 13.63
N LEU A 41 -10.98 14.63 14.41
CA LEU A 41 -9.69 15.33 14.41
C LEU A 41 -8.57 14.50 15.03
N LYS A 42 -8.89 13.56 15.95
CA LYS A 42 -7.90 12.68 16.57
C LYS A 42 -7.47 11.57 15.61
N THR A 43 -8.39 11.04 14.81
CA THR A 43 -8.10 9.87 13.96
C THR A 43 -7.59 10.26 12.56
N ILE A 44 -7.97 11.42 12.02
CA ILE A 44 -7.66 11.78 10.62
C ILE A 44 -6.15 11.89 10.34
N ILE A 45 -5.39 12.48 11.27
CA ILE A 45 -3.94 12.65 11.12
C ILE A 45 -3.23 11.27 11.16
N PRO A 46 -3.46 10.41 12.17
CA PRO A 46 -2.95 9.04 12.21
C PRO A 46 -3.28 8.23 10.95
N TRP A 47 -4.55 8.24 10.50
CA TRP A 47 -4.95 7.48 9.31
C TRP A 47 -4.30 8.01 8.03
N THR A 48 -4.11 9.31 7.90
CA THR A 48 -3.38 9.90 6.76
C THR A 48 -1.92 9.45 6.74
N PHE A 49 -1.28 9.37 7.92
CA PHE A 49 0.09 8.86 8.03
C PHE A 49 0.17 7.36 7.74
N VAL A 50 -0.81 6.57 8.19
CA VAL A 50 -0.93 5.16 7.79
C VAL A 50 -1.06 5.04 6.28
N GLY A 51 -1.89 5.86 5.62
CA GLY A 51 -2.00 5.89 4.15
C GLY A 51 -0.67 6.15 3.44
N LEU A 52 0.14 7.09 3.96
CA LEU A 52 1.50 7.33 3.46
C LEU A 52 2.39 6.09 3.61
N VAL A 53 2.42 5.49 4.79
CA VAL A 53 3.28 4.32 5.05
C VAL A 53 2.86 3.11 4.21
N LEU A 54 1.56 2.85 4.09
CA LEU A 54 1.03 1.72 3.31
C LEU A 54 1.27 1.87 1.81
N THR A 55 1.09 3.07 1.26
CA THR A 55 1.38 3.32 -0.16
C THR A 55 2.86 3.15 -0.48
N LEU A 56 3.76 3.61 0.40
CA LEU A 56 5.20 3.39 0.25
C LEU A 56 5.54 1.90 0.33
N ALA A 57 4.98 1.18 1.31
CA ALA A 57 5.19 -0.26 1.45
C ALA A 57 4.69 -1.05 0.24
N SER A 58 3.53 -0.69 -0.31
CA SER A 58 2.97 -1.30 -1.53
C SER A 58 3.89 -1.09 -2.74
N GLN A 59 4.37 0.13 -2.93
CA GLN A 59 5.28 0.46 -4.04
C GLN A 59 6.62 -0.26 -3.89
N LEU A 60 7.12 -0.43 -2.66
CA LEU A 60 8.33 -1.22 -2.39
C LEU A 60 8.11 -2.72 -2.68
N GLY A 61 6.95 -3.28 -2.32
CA GLY A 61 6.61 -4.68 -2.60
C GLY A 61 6.65 -5.00 -4.10
N ASP A 62 6.02 -4.15 -4.90
CA ASP A 62 6.03 -4.27 -6.36
C ASP A 62 7.45 -4.16 -6.96
N LEU A 63 8.29 -3.28 -6.40
CA LEU A 63 9.68 -3.16 -6.83
C LEU A 63 10.52 -4.39 -6.44
N LEU A 64 10.28 -4.95 -5.25
CA LEU A 64 10.93 -6.18 -4.79
C LEU A 64 10.56 -7.35 -5.70
N GLU A 65 9.28 -7.50 -6.04
CA GLU A 65 8.84 -8.55 -6.96
C GLU A 65 9.46 -8.35 -8.35
N SER A 66 9.40 -7.13 -8.89
CA SER A 66 10.03 -6.78 -10.16
C SER A 66 11.53 -7.12 -10.15
N TRP A 67 12.23 -6.87 -9.05
CA TRP A 67 13.65 -7.22 -8.90
C TRP A 67 13.87 -8.75 -8.88
N VAL A 68 13.07 -9.49 -8.11
CA VAL A 68 13.13 -10.96 -8.04
C VAL A 68 12.91 -11.57 -9.43
N LYS A 69 11.91 -11.09 -10.18
CA LYS A 69 11.64 -11.55 -11.56
C LYS A 69 12.86 -11.36 -12.47
N ARG A 70 13.52 -10.22 -12.39
CA ARG A 70 14.76 -9.94 -13.16
C ARG A 70 15.94 -10.80 -12.72
N HIS A 71 16.07 -11.10 -11.43
CA HIS A 71 17.11 -11.98 -10.92
C HIS A 71 16.99 -13.40 -11.48
N PHE A 72 15.76 -13.92 -11.61
CA PHE A 72 15.49 -15.24 -12.17
C PHE A 72 15.30 -15.26 -13.70
N GLY A 73 15.45 -14.11 -14.38
CA GLY A 73 15.31 -14.03 -15.84
C GLY A 73 13.89 -14.25 -16.38
N VAL A 74 12.88 -14.26 -15.50
CA VAL A 74 11.47 -14.45 -15.86
C VAL A 74 10.73 -13.11 -15.88
N LYS A 75 9.70 -13.01 -16.71
CA LYS A 75 8.88 -11.79 -16.80
C LYS A 75 7.64 -11.86 -15.92
N ASP A 76 7.00 -13.02 -15.86
CA ASP A 76 5.76 -13.26 -15.14
C ASP A 76 5.98 -14.41 -14.14
N THR A 77 5.35 -14.31 -12.96
CA THR A 77 5.53 -15.29 -11.88
C THR A 77 4.84 -16.64 -12.16
N SER A 78 3.77 -16.61 -12.94
CA SER A 78 3.07 -17.80 -13.45
C SER A 78 2.14 -17.43 -14.61
N ASN A 79 1.61 -18.43 -15.33
CA ASN A 79 0.56 -18.25 -16.34
C ASN A 79 -0.80 -18.75 -15.84
N LEU A 80 -1.06 -18.59 -14.54
CA LEU A 80 -2.23 -19.20 -13.91
C LEU A 80 -3.56 -18.56 -14.35
N ILE A 81 -3.54 -17.27 -14.73
CA ILE A 81 -4.68 -16.59 -15.35
C ILE A 81 -4.35 -16.37 -16.84
N PRO A 82 -5.07 -17.02 -17.78
CA PRO A 82 -4.82 -16.86 -19.21
C PRO A 82 -4.89 -15.38 -19.62
N GLY A 83 -3.79 -14.87 -20.17
CA GLY A 83 -3.67 -13.48 -20.65
C GLY A 83 -3.46 -12.41 -19.58
N HIS A 84 -3.32 -12.77 -18.30
CA HIS A 84 -3.24 -11.81 -17.18
C HIS A 84 -2.01 -11.95 -16.28
N GLY A 85 -1.12 -12.89 -16.60
CA GLY A 85 0.09 -13.18 -15.82
C GLY A 85 -0.21 -13.99 -14.55
N GLY A 86 0.67 -13.85 -13.56
CA GLY A 86 0.58 -14.62 -12.32
C GLY A 86 -0.29 -13.95 -11.25
N ILE A 87 -0.77 -14.77 -10.31
CA ILE A 87 -1.47 -14.26 -9.13
C ILE A 87 -0.54 -13.38 -8.28
N LEU A 88 0.75 -13.73 -8.22
CA LEU A 88 1.72 -13.01 -7.40
C LEU A 88 1.94 -11.59 -7.91
N ASP A 89 2.01 -11.40 -9.24
CA ASP A 89 2.12 -10.09 -9.91
C ASP A 89 0.97 -9.11 -9.58
N ARG A 90 -0.12 -9.60 -8.96
CA ARG A 90 -1.25 -8.77 -8.50
C ARG A 90 -1.26 -8.55 -7.00
N LEU A 91 -0.53 -9.37 -6.25
CA LEU A 91 -0.55 -9.38 -4.80
C LEU A 91 0.73 -8.83 -4.19
N ASP A 92 1.82 -8.65 -4.92
CA ASP A 92 3.08 -8.08 -4.42
C ASP A 92 2.93 -6.83 -3.57
N GLY A 93 2.33 -5.78 -4.10
CA GLY A 93 2.11 -4.54 -3.37
C GLY A 93 1.13 -4.72 -2.21
N HIS A 94 0.12 -5.57 -2.39
CA HIS A 94 -0.86 -5.86 -1.35
C HIS A 94 -0.27 -6.62 -0.15
N LEU A 95 0.62 -7.58 -0.40
CA LEU A 95 1.26 -8.37 0.65
C LEU A 95 2.15 -7.50 1.53
N CYS A 96 2.98 -6.64 0.93
CA CYS A 96 3.81 -5.70 1.68
C CYS A 96 2.97 -4.68 2.46
N ALA A 97 1.89 -4.15 1.86
CA ALA A 97 0.98 -3.25 2.57
C ALA A 97 0.26 -3.93 3.73
N ALA A 98 -0.27 -5.15 3.53
CA ALA A 98 -0.97 -5.91 4.56
C ALA A 98 -0.06 -6.24 5.74
N LEU A 99 1.17 -6.70 5.48
CA LEU A 99 2.17 -6.96 6.52
C LEU A 99 2.50 -5.67 7.29
N THR A 100 2.66 -4.55 6.59
CA THR A 100 2.95 -3.25 7.21
C THR A 100 1.80 -2.79 8.12
N LEU A 101 0.56 -2.94 7.67
CA LEU A 101 -0.61 -2.62 8.49
C LEU A 101 -0.69 -3.52 9.73
N ALA A 102 -0.45 -4.83 9.58
CA ALA A 102 -0.43 -5.76 10.69
C ALA A 102 0.62 -5.38 11.75
N ILE A 103 1.80 -4.95 11.33
CA ILE A 103 2.86 -4.46 12.24
C ILE A 103 2.42 -3.18 12.95
N ILE A 104 1.80 -2.23 12.25
CA ILE A 104 1.30 -0.98 12.85
C ILE A 104 0.27 -1.30 13.93
N LEU A 105 -0.68 -2.19 13.65
CA LEU A 105 -1.73 -2.59 14.59
C LEU A 105 -1.19 -3.44 15.76
N ALA A 106 -0.10 -4.18 15.56
CA ALA A 106 0.54 -4.94 16.62
C ALA A 106 1.23 -4.06 17.68
N ILE A 107 1.49 -2.79 17.37
CA ILE A 107 2.10 -1.83 18.30
C ILE A 107 0.98 -1.09 19.05
N PRO A 108 0.79 -1.32 20.36
CA PRO A 108 -0.39 -0.81 21.09
C PRO A 108 -0.54 0.71 21.02
N ARG A 109 0.56 1.46 21.17
CA ARG A 109 0.57 2.92 21.06
C ARG A 109 0.09 3.45 19.70
N LEU A 110 0.37 2.71 18.62
CA LEU A 110 -0.08 3.10 17.28
C LEU A 110 -1.53 2.68 17.07
N ALA A 111 -1.92 1.51 17.55
CA ALA A 111 -3.30 1.04 17.50
C ALA A 111 -4.26 1.97 18.27
N GLU A 112 -3.88 2.40 19.48
CA GLU A 112 -4.63 3.35 20.30
C GLU A 112 -4.81 4.71 19.63
N SER A 113 -3.87 5.12 18.75
CA SER A 113 -3.99 6.37 18.00
C SER A 113 -4.96 6.29 16.81
N LEU A 114 -5.37 5.07 16.41
CA LEU A 114 -6.24 4.82 15.26
C LEU A 114 -7.70 4.56 15.65
N THR A 115 -7.96 4.29 16.93
CA THR A 115 -9.26 4.04 17.56
C THR A 115 -9.77 5.27 18.30
#